data_AF-A0A2M7I4S8-F1
#
_entry.id   AF-A0A2M7I4S8-F1
#
_cell.length_a   1.000
_cell.length_b   1.000
_cell.length_c   1.000
_cell.angle_alpha   90.00
_cell.angle_beta   90.00
_cell.angle_gamma   90.00
#
_symmetry.space_group_name_H-M   'P 1'
#
loop_
_entity.id
_entity.type
_entity.pdbx_description
1 polymer ?
#
loop_
_entity_poly.entity_id
_entity_poly.type
_entity_poly.pdbx_seq_one_letter_code
_entity_poly.pdbx_strand_id
1 'polypeptide(L)' 'ELRGKGVAEKIVTEAFNYAKENDLKVIPTCPYINYFLSKNEEFRNLLN' A
#
# COMPACT_ATOMS: atom_id res chain seq x y z
N GLU A 1 0.06 11.28 -17.78
CA GLU A 1 1.42 11.87 -17.71
C GLU A 1 2.24 11.53 -16.44
N LEU A 2 1.65 10.85 -15.42
CA LEU A 2 2.38 10.49 -14.18
C LEU A 2 2.85 9.02 -14.12
N ARG A 3 2.52 8.21 -15.14
CA ARG A 3 2.95 6.80 -15.21
C ARG A 3 4.48 6.73 -15.29
N GLY A 4 5.07 5.77 -14.56
CA GLY A 4 6.52 5.58 -14.50
C GLY A 4 7.28 6.53 -13.56
N LYS A 5 6.59 7.43 -12.86
CA LYS A 5 7.21 8.39 -11.92
C LYS A 5 7.19 7.94 -10.45
N GLY A 6 6.80 6.69 -10.17
CA GLY A 6 6.72 6.15 -8.80
C GLY A 6 5.64 6.76 -7.91
N VAL A 7 4.69 7.53 -8.46
CA VAL A 7 3.67 8.23 -7.67
C VAL A 7 2.74 7.27 -6.92
N ALA A 8 2.33 6.17 -7.57
CA ALA A 8 1.44 5.19 -6.96
C ALA A 8 2.08 4.50 -5.74
N GLU A 9 3.38 4.21 -5.82
CA GLU A 9 4.12 3.63 -4.68
C GLU A 9 4.14 4.59 -3.50
N LYS A 10 4.48 5.87 -3.71
CA LYS A 10 4.48 6.89 -2.64
C LYS A 10 3.12 7.02 -1.95
N ILE A 11 2.04 7.05 -2.73
CA ILE A 11 0.67 7.17 -2.19
C ILE A 11 0.33 5.96 -1.33
N VAL A 12 0.61 4.76 -1.84
CA VAL A 12 0.26 3.51 -1.14
C VAL A 12 1.10 3.35 0.13
N THR A 13 2.41 3.61 0.07
CA THR A 13 3.27 3.58 1.26
C THR A 13 2.74 4.49 2.37
N GLU A 14 2.36 5.73 2.04
CA GLU A 14 1.82 6.66 3.04
C GLU A 14 0.48 6.18 3.62
N ALA A 15 -0.40 5.63 2.78
CA ALA A 15 -1.68 5.08 3.24
C ALA A 15 -1.49 3.88 4.19
N PHE A 16 -0.53 3.00 3.91
CA PHE A 16 -0.22 1.86 4.79
C PHE A 16 0.47 2.28 6.08
N ASN A 17 1.37 3.27 6.04
CA ASN A 17 1.96 3.86 7.25
C ASN A 17 0.88 4.47 8.15
N TYR A 18 -0.03 5.25 7.57
CA TYR A 18 -1.17 5.79 8.29
C TYR A 18 -2.01 4.69 8.93
N ALA A 19 -2.30 3.62 8.20
CA ALA A 19 -3.05 2.48 8.75
C ALA A 19 -2.32 1.83 9.93
N LYS A 20 -1.00 1.64 9.82
CA LYS A 20 -0.16 1.08 10.89
C LYS A 20 -0.15 1.95 12.15
N GLU A 21 0.00 3.26 11.99
CA GLU A 21 0.06 4.23 13.10
C GLU A 21 -1.25 4.36 13.86
N ASN A 22 -2.37 4.02 13.21
CA ASN A 22 -3.72 4.14 13.77
C ASN A 22 -4.35 2.77 14.10
N ASP A 23 -3.55 1.69 14.12
CA ASP A 23 -4.01 0.32 14.37
C ASP A 23 -5.17 -0.13 13.45
N LEU A 24 -5.18 0.37 12.21
CA LEU A 24 -6.19 0.07 11.19
C LEU A 24 -5.78 -1.11 10.30
N LYS A 25 -6.79 -1.78 9.76
CA LYS A 25 -6.64 -2.80 8.71
C LYS A 25 -7.01 -2.23 7.34
N VAL A 26 -6.33 -2.71 6.30
CA VAL A 26 -6.50 -2.27 4.92
C VAL A 26 -7.20 -3.36 4.12
N ILE A 27 -8.26 -2.97 3.40
CA ILE A 27 -8.94 -3.83 2.42
C ILE A 27 -8.43 -3.48 1.02
N PRO A 28 -7.66 -4.36 0.36
CA PRO A 28 -7.07 -4.06 -0.94
C PRO A 28 -8.09 -4.24 -2.07
N THR A 29 -8.75 -3.15 -2.48
CA THR A 29 -9.72 -3.15 -3.61
C THR A 29 -9.07 -2.86 -4.97
N CYS A 30 -7.91 -2.21 -4.97
CA CYS A 30 -7.19 -1.84 -6.18
C CYS A 30 -6.18 -2.94 -6.58
N PRO A 31 -6.17 -3.41 -7.84
CA PRO A 31 -5.28 -4.49 -8.27
C PRO A 31 -3.79 -4.14 -8.16
N TYR A 32 -3.43 -2.84 -8.20
CA TYR A 32 -2.06 -2.38 -8.00
C TYR A 32 -1.49 -2.77 -6.62
N ILE A 33 -2.35 -2.89 -5.60
CA ILE A 33 -1.92 -3.20 -4.24
C ILE A 33 -1.29 -4.59 -4.16
N ASN A 34 -1.76 -5.55 -4.97
CA ASN A 34 -1.15 -6.87 -5.03
C ASN A 34 0.31 -6.82 -5.52
N TYR A 35 0.58 -5.98 -6.52
CA TYR A 35 1.94 -5.75 -6.98
C TYR A 35 2.78 -5.06 -5.89
N PHE A 36 2.26 -4.04 -5.24
CA PHE A 36 2.93 -3.34 -4.14
C PHE A 36 3.30 -4.29 -2.98
N LEU A 37 2.37 -5.14 -2.54
CA LEU A 37 2.57 -6.13 -1.47
C LEU A 37 3.50 -7.28 -1.84
N SER A 38 3.70 -7.55 -3.13
CA SER A 38 4.72 -8.50 -3.60
C SER A 38 6.14 -7.99 -3.38
N LYS A 39 6.31 -6.66 -3.30
CA LYS A 39 7.59 -5.99 -3.08
C LYS A 39 7.79 -5.53 -1.64
N ASN A 40 6.68 -5.32 -0.91
CA ASN A 40 6.69 -4.82 0.46
C ASN A 40 5.91 -5.78 1.37
N GLU A 41 6.47 -6.96 1.62
CA GLU A 41 5.79 -8.02 2.39
C GLU A 41 5.52 -7.63 3.84
N GLU A 42 6.28 -6.66 4.37
CA GLU A 42 6.13 -6.10 5.72
C GLU A 42 4.74 -5.52 5.99
N PHE A 43 4.03 -5.06 4.95
CA PHE A 43 2.69 -4.49 5.07
C PHE A 43 1.58 -5.53 5.03
N ARG A 44 1.87 -6.81 4.76
CA ARG A 44 0.84 -7.87 4.68
C ARG A 44 0.13 -8.10 6.00
N ASN A 45 0.78 -7.82 7.13
CA ASN A 45 0.18 -7.92 8.46
C ASN A 45 -0.92 -6.87 8.71
N LEU A 46 -1.01 -5.84 7.89
CA LEU A 46 -2.05 -4.79 7.97
C LEU A 46 -3.28 -5.13 7.12
N LEU A 47 -3.27 -6.24 6.38
CA LEU A 47 -4.44 -6.67 5.64
C LEU A 47 -5.50 -7.27 6.57
N ASN A 48 -6.76 -7.06 6.19
CA ASN A 48 -7.91 -7.76 6.76
C ASN A 48 -8.14 -9.11 6.08
#